data_AF-A0A2E0UKZ5-F1
#
_entry.id   AF-A0A2E0UKZ5-F1
#
_cell.length_a   1.000
_cell.length_b   1.000
_cell.length_c   1.000
_cell.angle_alpha   90.00
_cell.angle_beta   90.00
_cell.angle_gamma   90.00
#
_symmetry.space_group_name_H-M   'P 1'
#
loop_
_entity.id
_entity.type
_entity.pdbx_description
1 polymer ?
#
loop_
_entity_poly.entity_id
_entity_poly.type
_entity_poly.pdbx_seq_one_letter_code
_entity_poly.pdbx_strand_id
1 'polypeptide(L)'
;MPVIPAFCDNCGAAFSSGIFLDNCLNVSLRGNKSGPCPRCGGIGSVPDGVFNVVDGVIKELGAFRSREETLNKLAEILTNSVERNESSAQIAQKIRDEAPEISRLADVLPRTRSELYAFIALILTLITLIITNIDDDDGATERLLEKALEKSMQPHYYIPYEQPTPQSRNSPCSCGSGKRYKHCCGTLI
;
A
#
# COMPACT_ATOMS: atom_id res chain seq x y z
N MET A 1 21.21 -10.47 6.26
CA MET A 1 20.09 -11.42 6.48
C MET A 1 18.80 -10.66 6.26
N PRO A 2 17.99 -11.02 5.26
CA PRO A 2 16.74 -10.32 5.01
C PRO A 2 15.80 -10.52 6.19
N VAL A 3 15.28 -9.40 6.68
CA VAL A 3 14.31 -9.36 7.76
C VAL A 3 12.97 -9.02 7.14
N ILE A 4 11.97 -9.85 7.41
CA ILE A 4 10.60 -9.47 7.03
C ILE A 4 10.18 -8.34 7.98
N PRO A 5 9.78 -7.15 7.50
CA PRO A 5 9.39 -6.07 8.38
C PRO A 5 8.03 -6.34 9.02
N ALA A 6 7.83 -5.82 10.23
CA ALA A 6 6.53 -5.63 10.83
C ALA A 6 6.08 -4.17 10.66
N PHE A 7 4.78 -3.96 10.49
CA PHE A 7 4.17 -2.63 10.38
C PHE A 7 3.30 -2.38 11.60
N CYS A 8 3.59 -1.32 12.36
CA CYS A 8 2.87 -1.02 13.59
C CYS A 8 1.40 -0.69 13.34
N ASP A 9 0.49 -1.42 13.99
CA ASP A 9 -0.95 -1.25 13.82
C ASP A 9 -1.45 0.09 14.40
N ASN A 10 -0.66 0.70 15.30
CA ASN A 10 -1.01 1.96 15.97
C ASN A 10 -0.42 3.21 15.29
N CYS A 11 0.83 3.16 14.82
CA CYS A 11 1.52 4.35 14.27
C CYS A 11 2.05 4.18 12.84
N GLY A 12 1.84 3.02 12.22
CA GLY A 12 2.26 2.73 10.85
C GLY A 12 3.77 2.58 10.64
N ALA A 13 4.59 2.72 11.69
CA ALA A 13 6.04 2.56 11.57
C ALA A 13 6.40 1.13 11.14
N ALA A 14 7.24 1.01 10.11
CA ALA A 14 7.92 -0.24 9.79
C ALA A 14 9.07 -0.46 10.78
N PHE A 15 9.23 -1.68 11.29
CA PHE A 15 10.32 -2.06 12.17
C PHE A 15 10.68 -3.54 11.99
N SER A 16 11.82 -3.96 12.54
CA SER A 16 12.23 -5.37 12.49
C SER A 16 11.19 -6.26 13.16
N SER A 17 10.68 -7.28 12.44
CA SER A 17 9.77 -8.25 13.04
C SER A 17 10.47 -9.25 13.96
N GLY A 18 11.80 -9.38 13.82
CA GLY A 18 12.59 -10.47 14.41
C GLY A 18 12.56 -11.77 13.61
N ILE A 19 11.85 -11.82 12.48
CA ILE A 19 11.83 -12.97 11.58
C ILE A 19 12.97 -12.83 10.57
N PHE A 20 13.94 -13.74 10.67
CA PHE A 20 15.05 -13.86 9.75
C PHE A 20 14.82 -15.10 8.89
N LEU A 21 14.86 -14.91 7.58
CA LEU A 21 14.78 -15.99 6.61
C LEU A 21 16.06 -15.99 5.80
N ASP A 22 16.59 -17.16 5.50
CA ASP A 22 17.77 -17.29 4.64
C ASP A 22 17.67 -18.56 3.81
N ASN A 23 17.80 -18.38 2.50
CA ASN A 23 17.70 -19.45 1.49
C ASN A 23 16.51 -20.42 1.70
N CYS A 24 15.33 -19.87 1.98
CA CYS A 24 14.11 -20.64 2.26
C CYS A 24 13.10 -20.51 1.11
N LEU A 25 12.44 -21.61 0.75
CA LEU A 25 11.38 -21.62 -0.27
C LEU A 25 10.02 -21.94 0.35
N ASN A 26 8.96 -21.31 -0.16
CA ASN A 26 7.56 -21.52 0.23
C ASN A 26 7.27 -21.26 1.72
N VAL A 27 7.88 -20.23 2.29
CA VAL A 27 7.63 -19.84 3.69
C VAL A 27 6.27 -19.17 3.79
N SER A 28 5.31 -19.80 4.45
CA SER A 28 4.00 -19.21 4.69
C SER A 28 3.98 -18.47 6.03
N LEU A 29 3.60 -17.19 5.98
CA LEU A 29 3.35 -16.37 7.17
C LEU A 29 1.87 -16.02 7.22
N ARG A 30 1.25 -16.18 8.39
CA ARG A 30 -0.16 -15.83 8.61
C ARG A 30 -0.41 -15.40 10.04
N GLY A 31 -1.03 -14.22 10.21
CA GLY A 31 -1.43 -13.69 11.51
C GLY A 31 -0.26 -13.37 12.44
N ASN A 32 0.95 -13.21 11.89
CA ASN A 32 2.16 -12.98 12.68
C ASN A 32 2.17 -11.53 13.21
N LYS A 33 2.55 -11.39 14.48
CA LYS A 33 2.65 -10.09 15.18
C LYS A 33 4.04 -9.91 15.73
N SER A 34 4.51 -8.67 15.79
CA SER A 34 5.80 -8.32 16.37
C SER A 34 5.69 -7.05 17.21
N GLY A 35 6.50 -6.95 18.27
CA GLY A 35 6.52 -5.80 19.16
C GLY A 35 7.50 -5.99 20.33
N PRO A 36 7.72 -4.94 21.13
CA PRO A 36 7.07 -3.63 21.03
C PRO A 36 7.59 -2.78 19.87
N CYS A 37 6.71 -2.00 19.24
CA CYS A 37 7.08 -1.02 18.24
C CYS A 37 8.03 0.02 18.87
N PRO A 38 9.23 0.22 18.32
CA PRO A 38 10.23 1.11 18.92
C PRO A 38 9.80 2.60 18.95
N ARG A 39 8.75 2.96 18.20
CA ARG A 39 8.21 4.33 18.15
C ARG A 39 7.12 4.62 19.19
N CYS A 40 6.21 3.67 19.44
CA CYS A 40 5.02 3.93 20.26
C CYS A 40 4.70 2.85 21.29
N GLY A 41 5.49 1.78 21.36
CA GLY A 41 5.25 0.64 22.24
C GLY A 41 4.12 -0.31 21.79
N GLY A 42 3.38 0.03 20.72
CA GLY A 42 2.30 -0.81 20.18
C GLY A 42 2.78 -2.09 19.49
N ILE A 43 1.84 -2.93 19.07
CA ILE A 43 2.11 -4.15 18.31
C ILE A 43 2.03 -3.85 16.80
N GLY A 44 2.87 -4.49 15.99
CA GLY A 44 2.80 -4.47 14.55
C GLY A 44 2.46 -5.82 13.94
N SER A 45 1.86 -5.77 12.75
CA SER A 45 1.56 -6.93 11.92
C SER A 45 2.71 -7.23 10.97
N VAL A 46 3.07 -8.50 10.86
CA VAL A 46 3.92 -8.99 9.79
C VAL A 46 3.03 -9.35 8.59
N PRO A 47 3.42 -9.02 7.35
CA PRO A 47 2.63 -9.35 6.17
C PRO A 47 2.31 -10.84 6.06
N ASP A 48 1.05 -11.14 5.77
CA ASP A 48 0.60 -12.49 5.43
C ASP A 48 0.96 -12.80 3.98
N GLY A 49 1.49 -14.00 3.71
CA GLY A 49 1.92 -14.36 2.36
C GLY A 49 2.72 -15.65 2.29
N VAL A 50 3.11 -16.02 1.08
CA VAL A 50 4.08 -17.09 0.79
C VAL A 50 5.32 -16.47 0.18
N PHE A 51 6.43 -16.58 0.91
CA PHE A 51 7.70 -15.95 0.60
C PHE A 51 8.73 -16.99 0.19
N ASN A 52 9.45 -16.71 -0.89
CA ASN A 52 10.75 -17.31 -1.13
C ASN A 52 11.81 -16.30 -0.72
N VAL A 53 12.90 -16.80 -0.15
CA VAL A 53 14.09 -16.02 0.13
C VAL A 53 15.23 -16.74 -0.54
N VAL A 54 15.74 -16.18 -1.63
CA VAL A 54 16.85 -16.75 -2.42
C VAL A 54 17.95 -15.69 -2.45
N ASP A 55 19.17 -16.08 -2.11
CA ASP A 55 20.35 -15.20 -2.08
C ASP A 55 20.16 -13.91 -1.27
N GLY A 56 19.40 -13.99 -0.18
CA GLY A 56 19.15 -12.85 0.72
C GLY A 56 18.06 -11.88 0.26
N VAL A 57 17.34 -12.18 -0.83
CA VAL A 57 16.24 -11.36 -1.34
C VAL A 57 14.90 -12.07 -1.11
N ILE A 58 13.93 -11.36 -0.52
CA ILE A 58 12.56 -11.85 -0.35
C ILE A 58 11.83 -11.73 -1.70
N LYS A 59 11.75 -12.84 -2.44
CA LYS A 59 10.93 -13.01 -3.64
C LYS A 59 9.56 -13.53 -3.21
N GLU A 60 8.58 -12.65 -3.14
CA GLU A 60 7.20 -13.05 -2.85
C GLU A 60 6.60 -13.77 -4.08
N LEU A 61 6.29 -15.07 -3.95
CA LEU A 61 5.70 -15.87 -5.05
C LEU A 61 4.17 -15.82 -5.09
N GLY A 62 3.53 -15.11 -4.15
CA GLY A 62 2.13 -15.36 -3.80
C GLY A 62 1.12 -14.24 -4.04
N ALA A 63 1.43 -12.97 -3.73
CA ALA A 63 0.43 -11.89 -3.73
C ALA A 63 0.28 -11.13 -5.07
N PHE A 64 1.17 -11.37 -6.04
CA PHE A 64 1.22 -10.61 -7.30
C PHE A 64 0.99 -11.49 -8.54
N ARG A 65 0.21 -12.58 -8.42
CA ARG A 65 -0.05 -13.51 -9.55
C ARG A 65 -0.80 -12.90 -10.74
N SER A 66 -1.18 -11.63 -10.68
CA SER A 66 -1.72 -10.89 -11.82
C SER A 66 -1.17 -9.46 -11.91
N ARG A 67 0.11 -9.21 -11.53
CA ARG A 67 0.69 -7.84 -11.56
C ARG A 67 0.53 -7.19 -12.93
N GLU A 68 0.75 -7.94 -14.00
CA GLU A 68 0.55 -7.47 -15.37
C GLU A 68 -0.93 -7.23 -15.68
N GLU A 69 -1.81 -8.16 -15.32
CA GLU A 69 -3.26 -8.04 -15.56
C GLU A 69 -3.89 -6.88 -14.79
N THR A 70 -3.51 -6.67 -13.52
CA THR A 70 -3.99 -5.57 -12.68
C THR A 70 -3.45 -4.23 -13.18
N LEU A 71 -2.19 -4.16 -13.62
CA LEU A 71 -1.63 -2.95 -14.22
C LEU A 71 -2.27 -2.63 -15.58
N ASN A 72 -2.52 -3.65 -16.40
CA ASN A 72 -3.22 -3.51 -17.68
C ASN A 72 -4.67 -3.08 -17.47
N LYS A 73 -5.39 -3.69 -16.52
CA LYS A 73 -6.75 -3.29 -16.12
C LYS A 73 -6.79 -1.85 -15.64
N LEU A 74 -5.84 -1.43 -14.80
CA LEU A 74 -5.75 -0.05 -14.36
C LEU A 74 -5.47 0.90 -15.54
N ALA A 75 -4.52 0.56 -16.41
CA ALA A 75 -4.23 1.35 -17.59
C ALA A 75 -5.46 1.49 -18.50
N GLU A 76 -6.23 0.42 -18.68
CA GLU A 76 -7.47 0.42 -19.45
C GLU A 76 -8.54 1.33 -18.83
N ILE A 77 -8.80 1.21 -17.52
CA ILE A 77 -9.75 2.06 -16.80
C ILE A 77 -9.37 3.53 -16.97
N LEU A 78 -8.11 3.87 -16.74
CA LEU A 78 -7.62 5.25 -16.81
C LEU A 78 -7.67 5.82 -18.23
N THR A 79 -7.27 5.05 -19.23
CA THR A 79 -7.30 5.47 -20.65
C THR A 79 -8.73 5.71 -21.10
N ASN A 80 -9.64 4.76 -20.86
CA ASN A 80 -11.06 4.89 -21.19
C ASN A 80 -11.72 6.09 -20.48
N SER A 81 -11.29 6.38 -19.25
CA SER A 81 -11.83 7.50 -18.47
C SER A 81 -11.40 8.86 -19.02
N VAL A 82 -10.17 8.96 -19.53
CA VAL A 82 -9.67 10.17 -20.21
C VAL A 82 -10.43 10.39 -21.52
N GLU A 83 -10.61 9.35 -22.34
CA GLU A 83 -11.36 9.43 -23.60
C GLU A 83 -12.81 9.89 -23.38
N ARG A 84 -13.44 9.40 -22.31
CA ARG A 84 -14.84 9.71 -21.96
C ARG A 84 -15.02 11.00 -21.16
N ASN A 85 -13.94 11.74 -20.89
CA ASN A 85 -13.95 12.95 -20.06
C ASN A 85 -14.62 12.76 -18.69
N GLU A 86 -14.35 11.63 -18.04
CA GLU A 86 -14.99 11.27 -16.78
C GLU A 86 -14.44 12.10 -15.60
N SER A 87 -15.31 12.34 -14.62
CA SER A 87 -14.93 13.05 -13.40
C SER A 87 -14.14 12.17 -12.43
N SER A 88 -13.34 12.81 -11.57
CA SER A 88 -12.57 12.13 -10.51
C SER A 88 -13.42 11.17 -9.67
N ALA A 89 -14.67 11.54 -9.35
CA ALA A 89 -15.59 10.70 -8.59
C ALA A 89 -16.03 9.43 -9.36
N GLN A 90 -16.25 9.55 -10.67
CA GLN A 90 -16.63 8.41 -11.52
C GLN A 90 -15.46 7.44 -11.68
N ILE A 91 -14.25 7.98 -11.86
CA ILE A 91 -13.02 7.19 -11.97
C ILE A 91 -12.74 6.46 -10.66
N ALA A 92 -12.83 7.17 -9.53
CA ALA A 92 -12.68 6.60 -8.20
C ALA A 92 -13.64 5.43 -7.97
N GLN A 93 -14.88 5.56 -8.45
CA GLN A 93 -15.87 4.50 -8.32
C GLN A 93 -15.53 3.27 -9.18
N LYS A 94 -15.16 3.47 -10.45
CA LYS A 94 -14.71 2.37 -11.31
C LYS A 94 -13.51 1.62 -10.76
N ILE A 95 -12.51 2.34 -10.23
CA ILE A 95 -11.34 1.69 -9.60
C ILE A 95 -11.78 0.80 -8.43
N ARG A 96 -12.72 1.25 -7.61
CA ARG A 96 -13.24 0.45 -6.49
C ARG A 96 -14.04 -0.78 -6.94
N ASP A 97 -14.76 -0.67 -8.04
CA ASP A 97 -15.64 -1.74 -8.54
C ASP A 97 -14.88 -2.77 -9.40
N GLU A 98 -13.95 -2.32 -10.25
CA GLU A 98 -13.27 -3.14 -11.26
C GLU A 98 -11.87 -3.60 -10.83
N ALA A 99 -11.23 -2.90 -9.88
CA ALA A 99 -9.87 -3.20 -9.41
C ALA A 99 -9.73 -2.99 -7.88
N PRO A 100 -10.46 -3.77 -7.05
CA PRO A 100 -10.52 -3.57 -5.60
C PRO A 100 -9.15 -3.66 -4.91
N GLU A 101 -8.20 -4.42 -5.46
CA GLU A 101 -6.82 -4.55 -4.97
C GLU A 101 -6.03 -3.23 -4.95
N ILE A 102 -6.43 -2.25 -5.77
CA ILE A 102 -5.81 -0.93 -5.88
C ILE A 102 -6.79 0.20 -5.52
N SER A 103 -7.89 -0.14 -4.84
CA SER A 103 -8.93 0.81 -4.40
C SER A 103 -8.39 2.04 -3.66
N ARG A 104 -7.26 1.92 -2.94
CA ARG A 104 -6.59 3.07 -2.28
C ARG A 104 -6.14 4.16 -3.25
N LEU A 105 -5.90 3.83 -4.51
CA LEU A 105 -5.58 4.81 -5.54
C LEU A 105 -6.75 5.77 -5.78
N ALA A 106 -7.99 5.30 -5.60
CA ALA A 106 -9.19 6.11 -5.74
C ALA A 106 -9.25 7.27 -4.73
N ASP A 107 -8.60 7.12 -3.57
CA ASP A 107 -8.63 8.10 -2.48
C ASP A 107 -7.64 9.26 -2.69
N VAL A 108 -6.63 9.06 -3.56
CA VAL A 108 -5.58 10.04 -3.85
C VAL A 108 -5.80 10.78 -5.18
N LEU A 109 -6.90 10.48 -5.89
CA LEU A 109 -7.22 11.15 -7.16
C LEU A 109 -7.42 12.66 -6.95
N PRO A 110 -6.77 13.52 -7.77
CA PRO A 110 -6.98 14.96 -7.71
C PRO A 110 -8.43 15.35 -8.00
N ARG A 111 -8.85 16.49 -7.44
CA ARG A 111 -10.23 16.98 -7.56
C ARG A 111 -10.44 17.91 -8.76
N THR A 112 -9.39 18.59 -9.23
CA THR A 112 -9.48 19.48 -10.40
C THR A 112 -9.21 18.70 -11.69
N ARG A 113 -9.88 19.07 -12.78
CA ARG A 113 -9.77 18.33 -14.06
C ARG A 113 -8.34 18.35 -14.63
N SER A 114 -7.69 19.50 -14.55
CA SER A 114 -6.33 19.68 -15.07
C SER A 114 -5.31 18.86 -14.29
N GLU A 115 -5.39 18.85 -12.95
CA GLU A 115 -4.52 18.03 -12.11
C GLU A 115 -4.84 16.54 -12.27
N LEU A 116 -6.12 16.19 -12.41
CA LEU A 116 -6.54 14.82 -12.61
C LEU A 116 -5.94 14.22 -13.88
N TYR A 117 -6.02 14.92 -15.02
CA TYR A 117 -5.44 14.41 -16.26
C TYR A 117 -3.91 14.40 -16.25
N ALA A 118 -3.28 15.40 -15.63
CA ALA A 118 -1.82 15.38 -15.44
C ALA A 118 -1.38 14.18 -14.55
N PHE A 119 -2.14 13.91 -13.49
CA PHE A 119 -1.92 12.78 -12.60
C PHE A 119 -2.14 11.44 -13.31
N ILE A 120 -3.22 11.31 -14.08
CA ILE A 120 -3.49 10.11 -14.89
C ILE A 120 -2.37 9.89 -15.91
N ALA A 121 -1.92 10.94 -16.63
CA ALA A 121 -0.83 10.83 -17.59
C ALA A 121 0.49 10.40 -16.93
N LEU A 122 0.78 10.90 -15.72
CA LEU A 122 1.92 10.48 -14.92
C LEU A 122 1.82 9.00 -14.55
N ILE A 123 0.66 8.56 -14.06
CA ILE A 123 0.42 7.16 -13.69
C ILE A 123 0.53 6.25 -14.91
N LEU A 124 -0.08 6.60 -16.04
CA LEU A 124 0.02 5.83 -17.28
C LEU A 124 1.48 5.74 -17.75
N THR A 125 2.25 6.82 -17.63
CA THR A 125 3.68 6.81 -17.98
C THR A 125 4.47 5.86 -17.07
N LEU A 126 4.20 5.86 -15.77
CA LEU A 126 4.83 4.93 -14.82
C LEU A 126 4.42 3.47 -15.09
N ILE A 127 3.14 3.23 -15.35
CA ILE A 127 2.64 1.89 -15.67
C ILE A 127 3.30 1.38 -16.95
N THR A 128 3.33 2.18 -18.02
CA THR A 128 4.00 1.82 -19.27
C THR A 128 5.48 1.57 -19.05
N LEU A 129 6.19 2.42 -18.30
CA LEU A 129 7.59 2.21 -17.96
C LEU A 129 7.79 0.89 -17.20
N ILE A 130 6.92 0.56 -16.26
CA ILE A 130 7.01 -0.70 -15.52
C ILE A 130 6.77 -1.88 -16.46
N ILE A 131 5.72 -1.84 -17.29
CA ILE A 131 5.39 -2.91 -18.24
C ILE A 131 6.53 -3.14 -19.23
N THR A 132 7.09 -2.08 -19.82
CA THR A 132 8.19 -2.21 -20.79
C THR A 132 9.49 -2.71 -20.18
N ASN A 133 9.66 -2.60 -18.85
CA ASN A 133 10.85 -3.07 -18.13
C ASN A 133 10.60 -4.36 -17.33
N ILE A 134 9.42 -4.99 -17.45
CA ILE A 134 9.12 -6.27 -16.77
C ILE A 134 9.82 -7.46 -17.47
N ASP A 135 10.14 -7.34 -18.76
CA ASP A 135 10.83 -8.39 -19.53
C ASP A 135 12.37 -8.31 -19.46
N ASP A 136 12.94 -7.21 -18.95
CA ASP A 136 14.40 -7.05 -18.79
C ASP A 136 14.86 -7.60 -17.42
N ASP A 137 15.13 -8.90 -17.39
CA ASP A 137 16.06 -9.55 -16.45
C ASP A 137 17.45 -8.88 -16.66
N ASP A 138 18.20 -8.36 -15.69
CA ASP A 138 18.45 -8.86 -14.36
C ASP A 138 19.24 -7.78 -13.54
N GLY A 139 19.01 -7.70 -12.22
CA GLY A 139 19.86 -7.01 -11.25
C GLY A 139 19.69 -5.49 -10.98
N ALA A 140 19.23 -4.67 -11.94
CA ALA A 140 19.09 -3.22 -11.69
C ALA A 140 17.87 -2.89 -10.82
N THR A 141 16.73 -3.50 -11.12
CA THR A 141 15.48 -3.38 -10.35
C THR A 141 15.65 -3.93 -8.94
N GLU A 142 16.40 -5.02 -8.79
CA GLU A 142 16.69 -5.65 -7.50
C GLU A 142 17.51 -4.73 -6.60
N ARG A 143 18.58 -4.12 -7.12
CA ARG A 143 19.39 -3.12 -6.40
C ARG A 143 18.60 -1.86 -6.02
N LEU A 144 17.62 -1.46 -6.83
CA LEU A 144 16.75 -0.32 -6.53
C LEU A 144 15.74 -0.66 -5.44
N LEU A 145 15.18 -1.87 -5.45
CA LEU A 145 14.28 -2.35 -4.41
C LEU A 145 14.98 -2.50 -3.06
N GLU A 146 16.17 -3.09 -3.04
CA GLU A 146 16.98 -3.20 -1.82
C GLU A 146 17.30 -1.83 -1.23
N LYS A 147 17.77 -0.88 -2.06
CA LYS A 147 18.04 0.50 -1.63
C LYS A 147 16.78 1.21 -1.13
N ALA A 148 15.63 0.98 -1.75
CA ALA A 148 14.36 1.57 -1.32
C ALA A 148 13.90 0.99 0.02
N LEU A 149 14.03 -0.32 0.22
CA LEU A 149 13.72 -1.01 1.47
C LEU A 149 14.65 -0.54 2.60
N GLU A 150 15.96 -0.52 2.36
CA GLU A 150 16.93 -0.04 3.34
C GLU A 150 16.65 1.42 3.73
N LYS A 151 16.39 2.29 2.74
CA LYS A 151 16.05 3.70 2.98
C LYS A 151 14.73 3.86 3.74
N SER A 152 13.74 3.00 3.51
CA SER A 152 12.47 3.01 4.25
C SER A 152 12.61 2.57 5.70
N MET A 153 13.67 1.82 6.01
CA MET A 153 14.03 1.39 7.37
C MET A 153 14.93 2.39 8.10
N GLN A 154 15.44 3.42 7.42
CA GLN A 154 16.24 4.47 8.05
C GLN A 154 15.35 5.44 8.84
N PRO A 155 15.75 5.83 10.06
CA PRO A 155 14.95 6.69 10.95
C PRO A 155 14.74 8.13 10.43
N HIS A 156 15.37 8.51 9.31
CA HIS A 156 15.35 9.88 8.77
C HIS A 156 14.34 10.15 7.64
N TYR A 157 13.63 9.14 7.11
CA TYR A 157 12.51 9.34 6.18
C TYR A 157 11.18 9.22 6.92
N TYR A 158 10.98 10.14 7.86
CA TYR A 158 9.76 10.20 8.67
C TYR A 158 8.75 11.12 7.99
N ILE A 159 7.73 10.56 7.35
CA ILE A 159 6.50 11.30 7.05
C ILE A 159 5.79 11.50 8.39
N PRO A 160 5.57 12.73 8.87
CA PRO A 160 4.83 12.97 10.09
C PRO A 160 3.43 12.40 9.93
N TYR A 161 3.18 11.24 10.55
CA TYR A 161 1.83 10.77 10.75
C TYR A 161 1.22 11.64 11.84
N GLU A 162 0.38 12.60 11.44
CA GLU A 162 -0.58 13.21 12.36
C GLU A 162 -1.42 12.07 12.91
N GLN A 163 -1.28 11.79 14.21
CA GLN A 163 -2.20 10.88 14.84
C GLN A 163 -3.61 11.45 14.64
N PRO A 164 -4.56 10.65 14.13
CA PRO A 164 -5.93 11.10 14.07
C PRO A 164 -6.30 11.49 15.49
N THR A 165 -6.62 12.77 15.68
CA THR A 165 -6.99 13.28 16.99
C THR A 165 -8.10 12.38 17.53
N PRO A 166 -7.98 11.87 18.77
CA PRO A 166 -8.98 10.96 19.33
C PRO A 166 -10.35 11.60 19.19
N GLN A 167 -11.21 10.98 18.39
CA GLN A 167 -12.52 11.54 18.10
C GLN A 167 -13.31 11.59 19.41
N SER A 168 -13.72 12.79 19.82
CA SER A 168 -14.47 12.98 21.06
C SER A 168 -15.76 12.17 21.01
N ARG A 169 -16.10 11.47 22.10
CA ARG A 169 -17.34 10.68 22.21
C ARG A 169 -18.59 11.47 21.81
N ASN A 170 -18.57 12.80 22.02
CA ASN A 170 -19.68 13.69 21.71
C ASN A 170 -19.55 14.45 20.37
N SER A 171 -18.44 14.34 19.64
CA SER A 171 -18.31 14.99 18.32
C SER A 171 -19.16 14.27 17.26
N PRO A 172 -19.54 14.95 16.17
CA PRO A 172 -20.14 14.30 15.01
C PRO A 172 -19.28 13.14 14.51
N CYS A 173 -19.92 12.04 14.13
CA CYS A 173 -19.24 10.86 13.63
C CYS A 173 -18.65 11.11 12.23
N SER A 174 -17.43 10.65 12.00
CA SER A 174 -16.66 10.86 10.76
C SER A 174 -17.20 10.04 9.57
N CYS A 175 -18.07 9.07 9.82
CA CYS A 175 -18.73 8.28 8.78
C CYS A 175 -19.88 9.01 8.07
N GLY A 176 -20.16 10.28 8.41
CA GLY A 176 -21.20 11.08 7.76
C GLY A 176 -22.64 10.79 8.21
N SER A 177 -22.84 10.03 9.28
CA SER A 177 -24.18 9.63 9.74
C SER A 177 -24.99 10.75 10.43
N GLY A 178 -24.36 11.90 10.73
CA GLY A 178 -24.94 12.99 11.51
C GLY A 178 -25.12 12.67 13.01
N LYS A 179 -24.82 11.45 13.47
CA LYS A 179 -24.90 11.03 14.88
C LYS A 179 -23.61 11.38 15.63
N ARG A 180 -23.69 11.48 16.97
CA ARG A 180 -22.50 11.58 17.82
C ARG A 180 -21.70 10.27 17.78
N TYR A 181 -20.37 10.36 17.83
CA TYR A 181 -19.46 9.22 17.71
C TYR A 181 -19.84 8.03 18.62
N LYS A 182 -20.16 8.29 19.90
CA LYS A 182 -20.58 7.27 20.89
C LYS A 182 -21.88 6.51 20.57
N HIS A 183 -22.69 7.01 19.65
CA HIS A 183 -23.96 6.41 19.22
C HIS A 183 -23.88 5.91 17.77
N CYS A 184 -22.67 5.81 17.22
CA CYS A 184 -22.40 5.39 15.86
C CYS A 184 -21.21 4.42 15.86
N CYS A 185 -20.08 4.81 15.30
CA CYS A 185 -18.89 3.96 15.20
C CYS A 185 -18.22 3.67 16.55
N GLY A 186 -18.45 4.51 17.57
CA GLY A 186 -17.90 4.33 18.91
C GLY A 186 -18.77 3.50 19.87
N THR A 187 -19.74 2.72 19.35
CA THR A 187 -20.64 1.88 20.19
C THR A 187 -19.98 0.56 20.61
N LEU A 188 -18.85 0.20 20.00
CA LEU A 188 -18.10 -1.04 20.25
C LEU A 188 -16.83 -0.84 21.10
N ILE A 189 -16.65 0.34 21.71
CA ILE A 189 -15.51 0.69 22.57
C ILE A 189 -16.00 1.11 23.95
#